data_AF-A0A2V7S233-F1
#
_entry.id   AF-A0A2V7S233-F1
#
_cell.length_a   1.000
_cell.length_b   1.000
_cell.length_c   1.000
_cell.angle_alpha   90.00
_cell.angle_beta   90.00
_cell.angle_gamma   90.00
#
_symmetry.space_group_name_H-M   'P 1'
#
loop_
_entity.id
_entity.type
_entity.pdbx_description
1 polymer ?
#
loop_
_entity_poly.entity_id
_entity_poly.type
_entity_poly.pdbx_seq_one_letter_code
_entity_poly.pdbx_strand_id
1 'polypeptide(L)'
;MKAQIAVYRRSGIDPVLLPRIAGSWPGYVFTGDPLRLPAGHFGLGHGSGAHAPDEYYVIESGNPNVRGMDGAARSYVEYLYELARTS
;
A
#
# COMPACT_ATOMS: atom_id res chain seq x y z
N MET A 1 -5.76 9.29 -1.35
CA MET A 1 -4.40 9.61 -0.85
C MET A 1 -4.36 10.11 0.60
N LYS A 2 -5.17 11.10 1.03
CA LYS A 2 -5.15 11.61 2.42
C LYS A 2 -5.24 10.51 3.49
N ALA A 3 -6.19 9.58 3.34
CA ALA A 3 -6.36 8.44 4.25
C ALA A 3 -5.13 7.52 4.31
N GLN A 4 -4.50 7.23 3.15
CA GLN A 4 -3.27 6.43 3.10
C GLN A 4 -2.14 7.10 3.90
N ILE A 5 -1.94 8.41 3.69
CA ILE A 5 -0.92 9.21 4.40
C ILE A 5 -1.18 9.20 5.92
N ALA A 6 -2.44 9.32 6.34
CA ALA A 6 -2.80 9.28 7.75
C ALA A 6 -2.45 7.92 8.40
N VAL A 7 -2.69 6.79 7.71
CA VAL A 7 -2.32 5.46 8.20
C VAL A 7 -0.81 5.28 8.28
N TYR A 8 -0.06 5.71 7.26
CA TYR A 8 1.42 5.69 7.29
C TYR A 8 1.96 6.47 8.50
N ARG A 9 1.49 7.71 8.71
CA ARG A 9 1.93 8.56 9.81
C ARG A 9 1.60 7.98 11.18
N ARG A 10 0.41 7.41 11.36
CA ARG A 10 0.06 6.68 12.59
C ARG A 10 0.96 5.46 12.84
N SER A 11 1.52 4.90 11.78
CA SER A 11 2.49 3.80 11.85
C SER A 11 3.93 4.28 12.02
N GLY A 12 4.16 5.58 12.23
CA GLY A 12 5.49 6.17 12.41
C GLY A 12 6.27 6.40 11.11
N ILE A 13 5.60 6.34 9.95
CA ILE A 13 6.22 6.49 8.62
C ILE A 13 5.83 7.85 8.04
N ASP A 14 6.81 8.65 7.62
CA ASP A 14 6.58 9.79 6.75
C ASP A 14 6.74 9.35 5.28
N PRO A 15 5.64 9.18 4.51
CA PRO A 15 5.70 8.50 3.23
C PRO A 15 6.24 9.42 2.12
N VAL A 16 7.12 8.87 1.28
CA VAL A 16 7.50 9.49 0.01
C VAL A 16 6.38 9.27 -1.01
N LEU A 17 5.87 10.35 -1.59
CA LEU A 17 4.82 10.29 -2.61
C LEU A 17 5.45 10.16 -4.01
N LEU A 18 5.31 8.99 -4.60
CA LEU A 18 5.80 8.71 -5.95
C LEU A 18 4.62 8.70 -6.93
N PRO A 19 4.54 9.65 -7.89
CA PRO A 19 3.45 9.67 -8.87
C PRO A 19 3.60 8.59 -9.95
N ARG A 20 4.75 7.92 -10.01
CA ARG A 20 5.10 6.89 -10.99
C ARG A 20 5.75 5.71 -10.26
N ILE A 21 5.58 4.52 -10.81
CA ILE A 21 6.27 3.28 -10.42
C ILE A 21 7.11 2.80 -11.61
N ALA A 22 8.21 2.09 -11.35
CA ALA A 22 9.07 1.54 -12.42
C ALA A 22 8.41 0.39 -13.20
N GLY A 23 7.42 -0.27 -12.61
CA GLY A 23 6.65 -1.36 -13.24
C GLY A 23 5.41 -0.89 -14.00
N SER A 24 4.77 -1.82 -14.70
CA SER A 24 3.46 -1.60 -15.31
C SER A 24 2.34 -2.03 -14.34
N TRP A 25 1.27 -1.25 -14.32
CA TRP A 25 0.03 -1.58 -13.62
C TRP A 25 -1.11 -0.93 -14.40
N PRO A 26 -2.20 -1.66 -14.76
CA PRO A 26 -3.27 -1.14 -15.61
C PRO A 26 -4.22 -0.16 -14.88
N GLY A 27 -3.68 0.73 -14.05
CA GLY A 27 -4.45 1.71 -13.28
C GLY A 27 -5.31 2.65 -14.13
N TYR A 28 -4.90 2.87 -15.39
CA TYR A 28 -5.63 3.72 -16.34
C TYR A 28 -7.07 3.23 -16.58
N VAL A 29 -7.34 1.94 -16.41
CA VAL A 29 -8.67 1.35 -16.55
C VAL A 29 -9.65 1.95 -15.52
N PHE A 30 -9.15 2.34 -14.34
CA PHE A 30 -9.95 2.98 -13.30
C PHE A 30 -9.97 4.51 -13.41
N THR A 31 -8.82 5.11 -13.76
CA THR A 31 -8.68 6.57 -13.76
C THR A 31 -9.18 7.24 -15.05
N GLY A 32 -9.33 6.48 -16.13
CA GLY A 32 -9.90 6.93 -17.40
C GLY A 32 -11.42 6.76 -17.47
N ASP A 33 -12.01 7.07 -18.63
CA ASP A 33 -13.43 6.84 -18.86
C ASP A 33 -13.74 5.33 -18.92
N PRO A 34 -14.91 4.88 -18.42
CA PRO A 34 -16.01 5.69 -17.87
C PRO A 34 -15.90 5.95 -16.35
N LEU A 35 -14.96 5.33 -15.66
CA LEU A 35 -14.96 5.26 -14.20
C LEU A 35 -14.47 6.56 -13.54
N ARG A 36 -13.38 7.14 -14.06
CA ARG A 36 -12.77 8.37 -13.52
C ARG A 36 -12.52 8.31 -12.00
N LEU A 37 -12.22 7.11 -11.49
CA LEU A 37 -11.99 6.87 -10.06
C LEU A 37 -10.50 6.98 -9.71
N PRO A 38 -10.15 7.57 -8.55
CA PRO A 38 -8.77 7.59 -8.10
C PRO A 38 -8.29 6.19 -7.77
N ALA A 39 -7.10 5.82 -8.26
CA ALA A 39 -6.51 4.51 -8.02
C ALA A 39 -5.02 4.66 -7.68
N GLY A 40 -4.53 3.84 -6.76
CA GLY A 40 -3.14 3.90 -6.30
C GLY A 40 -2.81 2.75 -5.36
N HIS A 41 -1.52 2.62 -5.04
CA HIS A 41 -0.99 1.53 -4.21
C HIS A 41 -0.95 1.94 -2.73
N PHE A 42 -1.13 0.95 -1.86
CA PHE A 42 -1.02 1.10 -0.41
C PHE A 42 -0.71 -0.27 0.21
N GLY A 43 0.02 -0.28 1.33
CA GLY A 43 0.22 -1.44 2.18
C GLY A 43 1.38 -1.23 3.16
N LEU A 44 1.27 -1.79 4.36
CA LEU A 44 2.37 -1.85 5.33
C LEU A 44 2.89 -3.29 5.40
N GLY A 45 3.62 -3.74 4.38
CA GLY A 45 4.26 -5.05 4.32
C GLY A 45 5.46 -5.00 3.38
N HIS A 46 6.21 -6.09 3.31
CA HIS A 46 7.41 -6.12 2.47
C HIS A 46 7.53 -7.43 1.70
N GLY A 47 7.80 -7.29 0.41
CA GLY A 47 8.14 -8.36 -0.50
C GLY A 47 8.93 -7.79 -1.66
N SER A 48 9.66 -8.65 -2.37
CA SER A 48 10.46 -8.24 -3.52
C SER A 48 10.65 -9.40 -4.49
N GLY A 49 11.29 -9.13 -5.62
CA GLY A 49 11.58 -10.14 -6.63
C GLY A 49 10.33 -10.67 -7.34
N ALA A 50 9.23 -9.91 -7.41
CA ALA A 50 8.03 -10.34 -8.13
C ALA A 50 8.40 -10.80 -9.55
N HIS A 51 8.03 -12.03 -9.91
CA HIS A 51 8.38 -12.71 -11.17
C HIS A 51 9.83 -13.23 -11.30
N ALA A 52 10.57 -13.34 -10.19
CA ALA A 52 11.93 -13.89 -10.16
C ALA A 52 12.04 -15.12 -9.24
N PRO A 53 13.05 -16.00 -9.40
CA PRO A 53 13.22 -17.18 -8.54
C PRO A 53 13.43 -16.87 -7.06
N ASP A 54 13.87 -15.66 -6.74
CA ASP A 54 14.07 -15.14 -5.39
C ASP A 54 12.90 -14.27 -4.90
N GLU A 55 11.71 -14.43 -5.49
CA GLU A 55 10.48 -13.80 -5.02
C GLU A 55 10.19 -14.18 -3.56
N TYR A 56 9.88 -13.18 -2.73
CA TYR A 56 9.53 -13.41 -1.33
C TYR A 56 8.54 -12.39 -0.77
N TYR A 57 7.93 -12.77 0.35
CA TYR A 57 7.13 -11.91 1.20
C TYR A 57 7.42 -12.19 2.67
N VAL A 58 7.47 -11.15 3.50
CA VAL A 58 7.74 -11.29 4.94
C VAL A 58 6.50 -11.81 5.68
N ILE A 59 6.58 -13.02 6.22
CA ILE A 59 5.50 -13.60 7.04
C ILE A 59 5.57 -13.08 8.47
N GLU A 60 6.69 -13.34 9.15
CA GLU A 60 6.99 -12.84 10.49
C GLU A 60 8.21 -11.91 10.41
N SER A 61 8.16 -10.78 11.11
CA SER A 61 9.27 -9.82 11.09
C SER A 61 9.95 -9.74 12.44
N GLY A 62 11.26 -10.00 12.47
CA GLY A 62 12.13 -9.65 13.60
C GLY A 62 12.57 -8.19 13.59
N ASN A 63 12.28 -7.44 12.52
CA ASN A 63 12.61 -6.02 12.40
C ASN A 63 11.37 -5.17 12.72
N PRO A 64 11.37 -4.37 13.79
CA PRO A 64 10.19 -3.57 14.18
C PRO A 64 9.77 -2.55 13.11
N ASN A 65 10.65 -2.21 12.17
CA ASN A 65 10.35 -1.28 11.07
C ASN A 65 9.69 -1.95 9.86
N VAL A 66 9.64 -3.28 9.82
CA VAL A 66 9.01 -4.05 8.74
C VAL A 66 7.84 -4.83 9.34
N ARG A 67 6.65 -4.70 8.74
CA ARG A 67 5.49 -5.47 9.17
C ARG A 67 5.51 -6.86 8.53
N GLY A 68 5.14 -7.87 9.33
CA GLY A 68 4.80 -9.19 8.84
C GLY A 68 3.45 -9.20 8.11
N MET A 69 3.05 -10.38 7.64
CA MET A 69 1.84 -10.57 6.82
C MET A 69 0.55 -10.18 7.55
N ASP A 70 0.47 -10.43 8.85
CA ASP A 70 -0.67 -10.04 9.69
C ASP A 70 -0.79 -8.51 9.82
N GLY A 71 0.33 -7.82 10.07
CA GLY A 71 0.41 -6.36 10.09
C GLY A 71 0.09 -5.73 8.74
N ALA A 72 0.53 -6.36 7.65
CA ALA A 72 0.21 -5.93 6.30
C ALA A 72 -1.29 -6.04 6.00
N ALA A 73 -1.91 -7.18 6.31
CA ALA A 73 -3.35 -7.36 6.15
C ALA A 73 -4.14 -6.34 7.00
N ARG A 74 -3.75 -6.17 8.27
CA ARG A 74 -4.36 -5.19 9.18
C ARG A 74 -4.28 -3.76 8.63
N SER A 75 -3.20 -3.40 7.94
CA SER A 75 -3.06 -2.06 7.38
C SER A 75 -4.16 -1.70 6.37
N TYR A 76 -4.64 -2.68 5.58
CA TYR A 76 -5.77 -2.45 4.67
C TYR A 76 -7.07 -2.21 5.44
N VAL A 77 -7.30 -2.92 6.54
CA VAL A 77 -8.44 -2.65 7.43
C VAL A 77 -8.36 -1.24 8.00
N GLU A 78 -7.21 -0.84 8.52
CA GLU A 78 -6.99 0.51 9.05
C GLU A 78 -7.20 1.60 7.98
N TYR A 79 -6.80 1.33 6.74
CA TYR A 79 -7.05 2.20 5.61
C TYR A 79 -8.55 2.32 5.28
N LEU A 80 -9.30 1.22 5.25
CA LEU A 80 -10.74 1.25 5.01
C LEU A 80 -11.49 2.01 6.12
N TYR A 81 -11.10 1.82 7.38
CA TYR A 81 -11.65 2.59 8.50
C TYR A 81 -11.29 4.08 8.41
N GLU A 82 -10.08 4.42 7.98
CA GLU A 82 -9.68 5.81 7.77
C GLU A 82 -10.47 6.47 6.65
N LEU A 83 -10.69 5.74 5.53
CA LEU A 83 -11.54 6.20 4.44
C LEU A 83 -12.95 6.49 4.97
N ALA A 84 -13.55 5.57 5.72
CA ALA A 84 -14.90 5.75 6.26
C ALA A 84 -15.01 6.97 7.20
N ARG A 85 -13.95 7.32 7.94
CA ARG A 85 -13.91 8.54 8.78
C ARG A 85 -13.73 9.84 8.01
N THR A 86 -13.09 9.77 6.84
CA THR A 86 -12.70 10.94 6.04
C THR A 86 -13.63 11.15 4.82
N SER A 87 -14.63 10.29 4.65
CA SER A 87 -15.60 10.36 3.54
C SER A 87 -16.74 11.34 3.83
#